data_AF-A0A535N1U1-F1
#
_entry.id   AF-A0A535N1U1-F1
#
_cell.length_a   1.000
_cell.length_b   1.000
_cell.length_c   1.000
_cell.angle_alpha   90.00
_cell.angle_beta   90.00
_cell.angle_gamma   90.00
#
_symmetry.space_group_name_H-M   'P 1'
#
loop_
_entity.id
_entity.type
_entity.pdbx_description
1 polymer ?
#
loop_
_entity_poly.entity_id
_entity_poly.type
_entity_poly.pdbx_seq_one_letter_code
_entity_poly.pdbx_strand_id
1 'polypeptide(L)' 'VVPSYSESFGLVAPEAQACGTPVVAARVGGLATVVKDGLTGFTLATHDPAQYAERIGRLLQDEELRRCFSRR' A
#
# COMPACT_ATOMS: atom_id res chain seq x y z
N VAL A 1 3.70 -5.43 1.26
CA VAL A 1 3.62 -5.08 -0.18
C VAL A 1 2.74 -6.13 -0.86
N VAL A 2 1.79 -5.73 -1.72
CA VAL A 2 0.82 -6.64 -2.35
C VAL A 2 0.79 -6.38 -3.88
N PRO A 3 1.74 -6.92 -4.66
CA PRO A 3 1.86 -6.66 -6.10
C PRO A 3 1.02 -7.64 -6.95
N SER A 4 -0.21 -7.94 -6.51
CA SER A 4 -1.09 -8.89 -7.21
C SER A 4 -1.45 -8.41 -8.62
N TYR A 5 -1.56 -9.32 -9.59
CA TYR A 5 -2.07 -9.02 -10.94
C TYR A 5 -3.59 -8.99 -11.02
N SER A 6 -4.25 -9.78 -10.16
CA SER A 6 -5.69 -9.79 -9.96
C SER A 6 -5.96 -10.06 -8.49
N GLU A 7 -6.93 -9.37 -7.91
CA GLU A 7 -7.30 -9.52 -6.51
C GLU A 7 -8.79 -9.25 -6.36
N SER A 8 -9.53 -10.19 -5.78
CA SER A 8 -10.98 -10.01 -5.60
C SER A 8 -11.26 -9.00 -4.49
N PHE A 9 -10.77 -9.27 -3.29
CA PHE A 9 -10.91 -8.36 -2.15
C PHE A 9 -9.58 -8.13 -1.43
N GLY A 10 -8.73 -9.17 -1.33
CA GLY A 10 -7.39 -9.06 -0.76
C GLY A 10 -7.38 -8.66 0.71
N LEU A 11 -7.87 -9.53 1.60
CA LEU A 11 -7.98 -9.30 3.05
C LEU A 11 -6.64 -8.97 3.74
N VAL A 12 -5.52 -9.34 3.12
CA VAL A 12 -4.18 -9.00 3.63
C VAL A 12 -3.95 -7.49 3.71
N ALA A 13 -4.47 -6.70 2.76
CA ALA A 13 -4.31 -5.25 2.77
C ALA A 13 -5.06 -4.56 3.94
N PRO A 14 -6.36 -4.84 4.20
CA PRO A 14 -7.04 -4.28 5.37
C PRO A 14 -6.51 -4.85 6.70
N GLU A 15 -6.06 -6.11 6.77
CA GLU A 15 -5.42 -6.66 7.96
C GLU A 15 -4.14 -5.89 8.32
N ALA A 16 -3.29 -5.62 7.31
CA ALA A 16 -2.09 -4.82 7.51
C ALA A 16 -2.41 -3.39 7.97
N GLN A 17 -3.42 -2.74 7.37
CA GLN A 17 -3.88 -1.42 7.80
C GLN A 17 -4.39 -1.43 9.25
N ALA A 18 -5.17 -2.44 9.65
CA ALA A 18 -5.66 -2.60 11.02
C ALA A 18 -4.52 -2.78 12.05
N CYS A 19 -3.40 -3.37 11.62
CA CYS A 19 -2.17 -3.44 12.41
C CYS A 19 -1.33 -2.14 12.39
N GLY A 20 -1.83 -1.05 11.80
CA GLY A 20 -1.11 0.20 11.65
C GLY A 20 0.08 0.08 10.67
N THR A 21 0.06 -0.89 9.76
CA THR A 21 1.13 -1.09 8.79
C THR A 21 0.76 -0.45 7.46
N PRO A 22 1.52 0.55 6.97
CA PRO A 22 1.29 1.12 5.66
C PRO A 22 1.39 0.09 4.54
N VAL A 23 0.46 0.14 3.57
CA VAL A 23 0.39 -0.83 2.47
C VAL A 23 0.85 -0.21 1.16
N VAL A 24 1.70 -0.91 0.42
CA VAL A 24 1.98 -0.63 -1.00
C VAL A 24 1.37 -1.77 -1.81
N ALA A 25 0.40 -1.46 -2.67
CA ALA A 25 -0.37 -2.45 -3.43
C ALA A 25 -0.47 -2.12 -4.91
N ALA A 26 -0.69 -3.14 -5.74
CA ALA A 26 -1.10 -2.95 -7.13
C ALA A 26 -2.51 -2.35 -7.18
N ARG A 27 -2.77 -1.47 -8.14
CA ARG A 27 -4.07 -0.83 -8.36
C ARG A 27 -4.99 -1.73 -9.18
N VAL A 28 -5.32 -2.88 -8.62
CA VAL A 28 -6.18 -3.90 -9.25
C VAL A 28 -7.29 -4.34 -8.30
N GLY A 29 -8.47 -4.63 -8.87
CA GLY A 29 -9.61 -5.18 -8.14
C GLY A 29 -9.87 -4.53 -6.78
N GLY A 30 -10.05 -5.36 -5.74
CA GLY A 30 -10.34 -4.89 -4.38
C GLY A 30 -9.20 -4.10 -3.72
N LEU A 31 -7.95 -4.22 -4.18
CA LEU A 31 -6.84 -3.47 -3.58
C LEU A 31 -6.96 -1.96 -3.83
N ALA A 32 -7.50 -1.57 -4.98
CA ALA A 32 -7.73 -0.16 -5.31
C ALA A 32 -8.83 0.49 -4.45
N THR A 33 -9.72 -0.31 -3.85
CA THR A 33 -10.78 0.20 -2.97
C THR A 33 -10.37 0.18 -1.50
N VAL A 34 -9.58 -0.83 -1.07
CA VAL A 34 -9.07 -0.96 0.30
C VAL A 34 -7.94 0.05 0.58
N VAL A 35 -6.96 0.15 -0.33
CA VAL A 35 -5.79 1.03 -0.13
C VAL A 35 -6.09 2.40 -0.69
N LYS A 36 -6.24 3.39 0.20
CA LYS A 36 -6.44 4.79 -0.20
C LYS A 36 -5.07 5.43 -0.45
N ASP A 37 -4.76 5.62 -1.72
CA ASP A 37 -3.50 6.21 -2.16
C ASP A 37 -3.25 7.57 -1.47
N GLY A 38 -2.08 7.72 -0.87
CA GLY A 38 -1.69 8.94 -0.15
C GLY A 38 -2.36 9.12 1.22
N LEU A 39 -3.18 8.18 1.68
CA LEU A 39 -3.89 8.27 2.96
C LEU A 39 -3.62 7.08 3.89
N THR A 40 -3.73 5.85 3.38
CA THR A 40 -3.50 4.62 4.15
C THR A 40 -2.38 3.76 3.53
N GLY A 41 -1.75 4.26 2.47
CA GLY A 41 -0.75 3.54 1.70
C GLY A 41 -0.56 4.11 0.29
N PHE A 42 0.01 3.30 -0.59
CA PHE A 42 0.21 3.62 -2.00
C PHE A 42 -0.40 2.56 -2.90
N THR A 43 -0.98 3.00 -4.02
CA THR A 43 -1.43 2.12 -5.10
C THR A 43 -0.70 2.40 -6.41
N LEU A 44 -0.13 1.37 -7.02
CA LEU A 44 0.64 1.48 -8.26
C LEU A 44 -0.10 0.82 -9.42
N ALA A 45 -0.20 1.52 -10.55
CA ALA A 45 -0.78 0.97 -11.79
C ALA A 45 0.22 0.12 -12.59
N THR A 46 1.30 -0.32 -11.95
CA THR A 46 2.43 -1.04 -12.55
C THR A 46 2.79 -2.24 -11.69
N HIS A 47 3.51 -3.19 -12.29
CA HIS A 47 4.16 -4.32 -11.61
C HIS A 47 5.69 -4.20 -11.65
N ASP A 48 6.20 -3.04 -12.08
CA ASP A 48 7.63 -2.71 -12.10
C ASP A 48 8.20 -2.64 -10.68
N PRO A 49 9.11 -3.56 -10.29
CA PRO A 49 9.69 -3.60 -8.95
C PRO A 49 10.38 -2.30 -8.54
N ALA A 50 10.94 -1.54 -9.49
CA ALA A 50 11.62 -0.29 -9.19
C ALA A 50 10.68 0.74 -8.57
N GLN A 51 9.44 0.82 -9.07
CA GLN A 51 8.43 1.75 -8.55
C GLN A 51 7.93 1.31 -7.16
N TYR A 52 7.85 0.01 -6.89
CA TYR A 52 7.55 -0.47 -5.53
C TYR A 52 8.69 -0.12 -4.57
N ALA A 53 9.94 -0.34 -4.98
CA ALA A 53 11.11 -0.01 -4.18
C ALA A 53 11.16 1.49 -3.85
N GLU A 54 10.82 2.37 -4.80
CA GLU A 54 10.72 3.81 -4.57
C GLU A 54 9.70 4.14 -3.46
N ARG A 55 8.49 3.57 -3.54
CA ARG A 55 7.43 3.83 -2.55
C ARG A 55 7.78 3.29 -1.17
N ILE A 56 8.39 2.12 -1.11
CA ILE A 56 8.87 1.52 0.13
C ILE A 56 9.99 2.40 0.71
N GLY A 57 10.96 2.81 -0.12
CA GLY A 57 12.05 3.70 0.26
C GLY A 57 11.53 5.00 0.86
N ARG A 58 10.52 5.61 0.25
CA ARG A 58 9.86 6.81 0.78
C ARG A 58 9.25 6.57 2.17
N LEU A 59 8.57 5.45 2.40
CA LEU A 59 8.00 5.11 3.72
C LEU A 59 9.08 4.83 4.77
N LEU A 60 10.25 4.35 4.37
CA LEU A 60 11.39 4.10 5.26
C LEU A 60 12.14 5.39 5.60
N GLN A 61 12.17 6.36 4.69
CA GLN A 61 12.87 7.64 4.86
C GLN A 61 12.01 8.71 5.55
N ASP A 62 10.70 8.68 5.37
CA ASP A 62 9.76 9.67 5.90
C ASP A 62 8.94 9.08 7.06
N GLU A 63 9.45 9.27 8.28
CA GLU A 63 8.79 8.73 9.48
C GLU A 63 7.42 9.37 9.75
N GLU A 64 7.26 10.66 9.44
CA GLU A 64 6.00 11.38 9.58
C GLU A 64 4.95 10.78 8.65
N LEU A 65 5.29 10.59 7.36
CA LEU A 65 4.42 9.93 6.39
C LEU A 65 4.05 8.51 6.84
N ARG A 66 5.02 7.73 7.31
CA ARG A 66 4.79 6.37 7.83
C ARG A 66 3.81 6.38 9.00
N ARG A 67 3.96 7.34 9.93
CA ARG A 67 3.05 7.52 11.08
C ARG A 67 1.66 8.01 10.66
N CYS A 68 1.57 8.90 9.68
CA CYS A 68 0.28 9.33 9.13
C CYS A 68 -0.51 8.15 8.56
N PHE A 69 0.16 7.25 7.84
CA PHE A 69 -0.49 6.05 7.27
C PHE A 69 -0.81 4.99 8.32
N SER A 70 -0.10 4.96 9.46
CA SER A 70 -0.35 3.99 10.55
C SER A 70 -1.45 4.40 11.53
N ARG A 71 -1.90 5.66 11.53
CA ARG A 71 -2.81 6.24 12.54
C ARG A 71 -4.31 6.13 12.19
N ARG A 72 -4.70 5.17 11.35
CA ARG A 72 -6.09 5.02 10.89
C ARG A 72 -6.57 3.58 10.97
#